data_AF-A0AAV1Q294-F1
#
_entry.id   AF-A0AAV1Q294-F1
#
_cell.length_a   1.000
_cell.length_b   1.000
_cell.length_c   1.000
_cell.angle_alpha   90.00
_cell.angle_beta   90.00
_cell.angle_gamma   90.00
#
_symmetry.space_group_name_H-M   'P 1'
#
loop_
_entity.id
_entity.type
_entity.pdbx_description
1 polymer ?
#
loop_
_entity_poly.entity_id
_entity_poly.type
_entity_poly.pdbx_seq_one_letter_code
_entity_poly.pdbx_strand_id
1 'polypeptide(L)'
;LYYIDPNQGSPGDAFQVYCDFTAEPKTCLSPLQPQVPVKAWLKDSGTDMSFHWLSTVEDGFQFEYPGADVVQMRFLRLNSRLSTQKVTYSCQQGSRQSHTEREVKFLADTRTQSYLGALRDCAPSGELESGPQKSVFQFESEDLQLLPLRDLAVFGNNKEDTEEFGFTIGPACFS
;
A
#
# COMPACT_ATOMS: atom_id res chain seq x y z
N LEU A 1 4.09 -13.74 -16.22
CA LEU A 1 3.43 -14.29 -15.02
C LEU A 1 3.76 -15.77 -14.96
N TYR A 2 4.01 -16.30 -13.76
CA TYR A 2 4.42 -17.68 -13.52
C TYR A 2 3.66 -18.23 -12.31
N TYR A 3 3.47 -19.54 -12.23
CA TYR A 3 3.04 -20.18 -11.00
C TYR A 3 4.28 -20.68 -10.26
N ILE A 4 4.32 -20.45 -8.95
CA ILE A 4 5.37 -20.95 -8.07
C ILE A 4 4.75 -21.74 -6.93
N ASP A 5 5.55 -22.65 -6.38
CA ASP A 5 5.17 -23.49 -5.25
C ASP A 5 6.29 -23.53 -4.19
N PRO A 6 6.48 -22.42 -3.42
CA PRO A 6 7.53 -22.31 -2.41
C PRO A 6 7.56 -23.43 -1.36
N ASN A 7 6.40 -23.87 -0.87
CA ASN A 7 6.28 -24.93 0.12
C ASN A 7 6.49 -26.34 -0.48
N GLN A 8 6.49 -26.46 -1.81
CA GLN A 8 6.57 -27.70 -2.56
C GLN A 8 5.41 -28.66 -2.21
N GLY A 9 5.62 -29.96 -2.43
CA GLY A 9 4.63 -30.97 -2.08
C GLY A 9 3.55 -31.05 -3.15
N SER A 10 2.34 -30.59 -2.84
CA SER A 10 1.19 -30.74 -3.73
C SER A 10 1.07 -29.50 -4.61
N PRO A 11 1.28 -29.57 -5.94
CA PRO A 11 1.24 -28.38 -6.81
C PRO A 11 -0.15 -27.72 -6.94
N GLY A 12 -1.18 -28.26 -6.27
CA GLY A 12 -2.54 -27.71 -6.27
C GLY A 12 -2.72 -26.43 -5.44
N ASP A 13 -1.76 -26.08 -4.58
CA ASP A 13 -1.73 -24.80 -3.82
C ASP A 13 -0.69 -23.81 -4.38
N ALA A 14 -0.11 -24.10 -5.55
CA ALA A 14 0.77 -23.18 -6.26
C ALA A 14 0.01 -21.90 -6.66
N PHE A 15 0.71 -20.76 -6.63
CA PHE A 15 0.08 -19.46 -6.87
C PHE A 15 0.81 -18.61 -7.91
N GLN A 16 0.06 -17.72 -8.55
CA GLN A 16 0.56 -16.90 -9.63
C GLN A 16 1.33 -15.68 -9.12
N VAL A 17 2.50 -15.44 -9.70
CA VAL A 17 3.40 -14.32 -9.39
C VAL A 17 3.97 -13.70 -10.67
N TYR A 18 4.60 -12.55 -10.51
CA TYR A 18 5.52 -11.99 -11.49
C TYR A 18 6.96 -12.30 -11.07
N CYS A 19 7.73 -12.94 -11.96
CA CYS A 19 9.17 -13.16 -11.76
C CYS A 19 9.93 -12.18 -12.65
N ASP A 20 10.75 -11.34 -12.02
CA ASP A 20 11.73 -10.51 -12.71
C ASP A 20 13.05 -11.28 -12.76
N PHE A 21 13.54 -11.57 -13.97
CA PHE A 21 14.78 -12.33 -14.20
C PHE A 21 15.94 -11.43 -14.63
N THR A 22 15.91 -10.16 -14.26
CA THR A 22 17.07 -9.26 -14.39
C THR A 22 18.21 -9.70 -13.46
N ALA A 23 19.30 -8.93 -13.39
CA ALA A 23 20.52 -9.32 -12.67
C ALA A 23 20.29 -9.67 -11.18
N GLU A 24 19.24 -9.12 -10.57
CA GLU A 24 18.75 -9.49 -9.23
C GLU A 24 17.35 -10.08 -9.37
N PRO A 25 17.23 -11.43 -9.44
CA PRO A 25 15.95 -12.07 -9.60
C PRO A 25 15.02 -11.80 -8.41
N LYS A 26 13.75 -11.52 -8.68
CA LYS A 26 12.75 -11.30 -7.64
C LYS A 26 11.39 -11.88 -8.00
N THR A 27 10.71 -12.35 -6.98
CA THR A 27 9.35 -12.87 -7.02
C THR A 27 8.40 -11.83 -6.46
N CYS A 28 7.47 -11.35 -7.27
CA CYS A 28 6.58 -10.24 -6.95
C CYS A 28 5.11 -10.71 -6.91
N LEU A 29 4.47 -10.50 -5.77
CA LEU A 29 3.05 -10.75 -5.54
C LEU A 29 2.27 -9.46 -5.78
N SER A 30 1.29 -9.51 -6.68
CA SER A 30 0.42 -8.37 -6.94
C SER A 30 -0.79 -8.41 -5.99
N PRO A 31 -1.21 -7.26 -5.45
CA PRO A 31 -2.46 -7.19 -4.69
C PRO A 31 -3.65 -7.46 -5.61
N LEU A 32 -4.70 -8.09 -5.08
CA LEU A 32 -5.96 -8.36 -5.80
C LEU A 32 -6.63 -7.04 -6.24
N GLN A 33 -6.59 -6.04 -5.35
CA GLN A 33 -7.14 -4.71 -5.59
C GLN A 33 -6.00 -3.68 -5.44
N PRO A 34 -5.25 -3.37 -6.51
CA PRO A 34 -4.12 -2.45 -6.45
C PRO A 34 -4.54 -0.98 -6.33
N GLN A 35 -5.78 -0.63 -6.66
CA GLN A 35 -6.25 0.75 -6.70
C GLN A 35 -7.18 1.04 -5.54
N VAL A 36 -6.76 1.93 -4.65
CA VAL A 36 -7.63 2.64 -3.72
C VAL A 36 -8.11 3.89 -4.48
N PRO A 37 -9.39 3.95 -4.92
CA PRO A 37 -9.87 5.03 -5.76
C PRO A 37 -9.74 6.39 -5.07
N VAL A 38 -9.63 7.44 -5.87
CA VAL A 38 -9.58 8.80 -5.35
C VAL A 38 -10.98 9.19 -4.87
N LYS A 39 -11.15 9.33 -3.55
CA LYS A 39 -12.41 9.65 -2.86
C LYS A 39 -12.13 10.42 -1.57
N ALA A 40 -13.14 11.08 -1.02
CA ALA A 40 -13.08 11.70 0.31
C ALA A 40 -13.23 10.63 1.41
N TRP A 41 -12.22 9.77 1.58
CA TRP A 41 -12.24 8.62 2.50
C TRP A 41 -12.49 8.98 3.96
N LEU A 42 -12.18 10.23 4.36
CA LEU A 42 -12.32 10.68 5.74
C LEU A 42 -13.61 11.48 6.00
N LYS A 43 -14.49 11.64 5.01
CA LYS A 43 -15.67 12.51 5.09
C LYS A 43 -16.58 12.22 6.29
N ASP A 44 -16.77 10.94 6.61
CA ASP A 44 -17.66 10.49 7.69
C ASP A 44 -16.89 10.06 8.95
N SER A 45 -15.61 10.42 9.06
CA SER A 45 -14.71 10.01 10.16
C SER A 45 -14.98 10.72 11.49
N GLY A 46 -15.93 11.65 11.53
CA GLY A 46 -16.27 12.43 12.72
C GLY A 46 -15.22 13.51 13.06
N THR A 47 -15.23 13.99 14.29
CA THR A 47 -14.32 15.04 14.79
C THR A 47 -13.21 14.48 15.69
N ASP A 48 -12.92 13.19 15.59
CA ASP A 48 -11.93 12.53 16.42
C ASP A 48 -10.56 12.59 15.73
N MET A 49 -9.60 13.29 16.35
CA MET A 49 -8.22 13.38 15.84
C MET A 49 -7.50 12.04 16.03
N SER A 50 -7.66 11.13 15.07
CA SER A 50 -7.12 9.78 15.15
C SER A 50 -6.76 9.20 13.78
N PHE A 51 -6.13 8.03 13.78
CA PHE A 51 -5.88 7.29 12.54
C PHE A 51 -7.12 6.50 12.15
N HIS A 52 -7.60 6.70 10.93
CA HIS A 52 -8.70 5.94 10.35
C HIS A 52 -8.14 4.93 9.35
N TRP A 53 -8.28 3.64 9.68
CA TRP A 53 -7.86 2.54 8.80
C TRP A 53 -8.78 2.47 7.59
N LEU A 54 -8.21 2.28 6.40
CA LEU A 54 -8.97 2.15 5.17
C LEU A 54 -10.02 1.05 5.31
N SER A 55 -9.67 -0.11 5.87
CA SER A 55 -10.63 -1.21 6.08
C SER A 55 -11.80 -0.92 7.02
N THR A 56 -11.75 0.18 7.79
CA THR A 56 -12.79 0.54 8.76
C THR A 56 -13.75 1.62 8.26
N VAL A 57 -13.41 2.29 7.15
CA VAL A 57 -14.28 3.29 6.51
C VAL A 57 -15.20 2.65 5.48
N GLU A 58 -16.24 3.36 5.06
CA GLU A 58 -17.17 2.89 4.03
C GLU A 58 -16.44 2.60 2.70
N ASP A 59 -16.81 1.51 2.03
CA ASP A 59 -16.13 0.95 0.85
C ASP A 59 -14.64 0.60 1.06
N GLY A 60 -14.18 0.61 2.30
CA GLY A 60 -12.85 0.24 2.73
C GLY A 60 -12.51 -1.22 2.53
N PHE A 61 -11.23 -1.53 2.32
CA PHE A 61 -10.76 -2.92 2.20
C PHE A 61 -9.31 -3.07 2.65
N GLN A 62 -8.95 -4.31 3.00
CA GLN A 62 -7.57 -4.71 3.25
C GLN A 62 -6.90 -5.21 1.97
N PHE A 63 -5.57 -5.10 1.90
CA PHE A 63 -4.80 -5.56 0.75
C PHE A 63 -4.60 -7.08 0.82
N GLU A 64 -5.28 -7.76 -0.09
CA GLU A 64 -5.16 -9.21 -0.28
C GLU A 64 -4.21 -9.53 -1.43
N TYR A 65 -3.43 -10.59 -1.26
CA TYR A 65 -2.47 -11.09 -2.25
C TYR A 65 -2.84 -12.54 -2.53
N PRO A 66 -3.46 -12.85 -3.68
CA PRO A 66 -3.96 -14.19 -3.97
C PRO A 66 -2.85 -15.26 -3.87
N GLY A 67 -3.14 -16.34 -3.15
CA GLY A 67 -2.19 -17.44 -2.92
C GLY A 67 -1.04 -17.15 -1.96
N ALA A 68 -0.98 -15.94 -1.39
CA ALA A 68 -0.04 -15.57 -0.33
C ALA A 68 -0.52 -16.07 1.05
N ASP A 69 -0.81 -17.36 1.17
CA ASP A 69 -1.16 -17.96 2.46
C ASP A 69 0.05 -18.01 3.42
N VAL A 70 -0.20 -18.30 4.70
CA VAL A 70 0.82 -18.27 5.75
C VAL A 70 1.96 -19.26 5.47
N VAL A 71 1.66 -20.43 4.90
CA VAL A 71 2.65 -21.47 4.62
C VAL A 71 3.48 -21.06 3.42
N GLN A 72 2.84 -20.68 2.30
CA GLN A 72 3.53 -20.25 1.09
C GLN A 72 4.42 -19.03 1.35
N MET A 73 3.91 -18.04 2.09
CA MET A 73 4.69 -16.86 2.47
C MET A 73 5.88 -17.21 3.37
N ARG A 74 5.73 -18.17 4.29
CA ARG A 74 6.85 -18.59 5.15
C ARG A 74 7.98 -19.18 4.32
N PHE A 75 7.70 -20.03 3.35
CA PHE A 75 8.72 -20.61 2.48
C PHE A 75 9.31 -19.60 1.50
N LEU A 76 8.49 -18.70 0.95
CA LEU A 76 8.99 -17.62 0.09
C LEU A 76 10.00 -16.75 0.85
N ARG A 77 9.67 -16.36 2.09
CA ARG A 77 10.56 -15.58 2.97
C ARG A 77 11.85 -16.34 3.30
N LEU A 78 11.77 -17.62 3.64
CA LEU A 78 12.96 -18.44 3.92
C LEU A 78 13.94 -18.52 2.75
N ASN A 79 13.44 -18.39 1.52
CA ASN A 79 14.23 -18.44 0.29
C ASN A 79 14.57 -17.04 -0.26
N SER A 80 14.39 -15.99 0.54
CA SER A 80 14.67 -14.60 0.16
C SER A 80 15.56 -13.92 1.18
N ARG A 81 16.11 -12.76 0.83
CA ARG A 81 16.97 -11.93 1.69
C ARG A 81 16.44 -10.51 1.85
N LEU A 82 15.79 -9.99 0.82
CA LEU A 82 15.22 -8.65 0.83
C LEU A 82 13.76 -8.67 0.40
N SER A 83 12.95 -7.80 1.00
CA SER A 83 11.58 -7.54 0.57
C SER A 83 11.42 -6.07 0.22
N THR A 84 10.72 -5.80 -0.89
CA THR A 84 10.44 -4.44 -1.36
C THR A 84 8.97 -4.27 -1.75
N GLN A 85 8.42 -3.08 -1.52
CA GLN A 85 7.10 -2.72 -2.00
C GLN A 85 7.03 -1.21 -2.23
N LYS A 86 6.19 -0.78 -3.19
CA LYS A 86 5.95 0.64 -3.45
C LYS A 86 4.48 0.96 -3.30
N VAL A 87 4.19 2.14 -2.78
CA VAL A 87 2.82 2.70 -2.74
C VAL A 87 2.85 4.09 -3.32
N THR A 88 1.95 4.38 -4.25
CA THR A 88 1.83 5.73 -4.85
C THR A 88 0.60 6.41 -4.28
N TYR A 89 0.79 7.51 -3.57
CA TYR A 89 -0.29 8.41 -3.17
C TYR A 89 -0.66 9.32 -4.35
N SER A 90 -1.95 9.55 -4.54
CA SER A 90 -2.51 10.48 -5.53
C SER A 90 -3.62 11.30 -4.88
N CYS A 91 -3.63 12.61 -5.11
CA CYS A 91 -4.72 13.49 -4.68
C CYS A 91 -5.27 14.28 -5.88
N GLN A 92 -6.53 14.71 -5.80
CA GLN A 92 -7.08 15.67 -6.75
C GLN A 92 -6.80 17.10 -6.29
N GLN A 93 -6.67 18.01 -7.26
CA GLN A 93 -6.46 19.43 -6.98
C GLN A 93 -7.74 20.04 -6.39
N GLY A 94 -7.71 20.34 -5.09
CA GLY A 94 -8.74 21.12 -4.41
C GLY A 94 -8.39 22.62 -4.40
N SER A 95 -9.41 23.48 -4.36
CA SER A 95 -9.30 24.96 -4.41
C SER A 95 -8.67 25.61 -3.17
N ARG A 96 -8.11 24.83 -2.23
CA ARG A 96 -7.67 25.33 -0.93
C ARG A 96 -6.16 25.18 -0.77
N GLN A 97 -5.53 26.30 -0.44
CA GLN A 97 -4.15 26.35 0.07
C GLN A 97 -4.11 25.68 1.44
N SER A 98 -4.02 24.35 1.49
CA SER A 98 -3.65 23.64 2.71
C SER A 98 -2.24 23.12 2.55
N HIS A 99 -1.29 23.75 3.23
CA HIS A 99 0.08 23.24 3.39
C HIS A 99 0.15 22.31 4.60
N THR A 100 -0.88 21.49 4.81
CA THR A 100 -0.91 20.57 5.93
C THR A 100 -0.28 19.25 5.53
N GLU A 101 0.75 18.84 6.26
CA GLU A 101 1.24 17.46 6.19
C GLU A 101 0.32 16.60 7.05
N ARG A 102 -0.19 15.50 6.49
CA ARG A 102 -0.99 14.51 7.21
C ARG A 102 -0.18 13.26 7.46
N GLU A 103 -0.31 12.68 8.63
CA GLU A 103 0.37 11.42 8.94
C GLU A 103 -0.36 10.24 8.29
N VAL A 104 0.41 9.27 7.81
CA VAL A 104 -0.10 8.01 7.28
C VAL A 104 0.64 6.84 7.91
N LYS A 105 -0.10 5.76 8.19
CA LYS A 105 0.41 4.46 8.60
C LYS A 105 0.18 3.45 7.49
N PHE A 106 1.13 2.55 7.30
CA PHE A 106 0.99 1.38 6.42
C PHE A 106 1.16 0.12 7.26
N LEU A 107 0.10 -0.68 7.37
CA LEU A 107 0.09 -1.88 8.20
C LEU A 107 0.96 -2.97 7.57
N ALA A 108 1.94 -3.46 8.33
CA ALA A 108 2.80 -4.56 7.91
C ALA A 108 2.07 -5.91 7.93
N ASP A 109 2.64 -6.94 7.31
CA ASP A 109 2.09 -8.30 7.30
C ASP A 109 1.98 -8.91 8.71
N THR A 110 2.84 -8.50 9.64
CA THR A 110 2.78 -8.90 11.06
C THR A 110 1.49 -8.45 11.76
N ARG A 111 0.75 -7.48 11.19
CA ARG A 111 -0.45 -6.85 11.76
C ARG A 111 -0.27 -6.18 13.12
N THR A 112 0.96 -6.07 13.61
CA THR A 112 1.31 -5.44 14.88
C THR A 112 2.19 -4.22 14.69
N GLN A 113 2.88 -4.13 13.55
CA GLN A 113 3.76 -3.03 13.20
C GLN A 113 3.20 -2.22 12.03
N SER A 114 3.59 -0.95 11.94
CA SER A 114 3.26 -0.11 10.81
C SER A 114 4.44 0.78 10.44
N TYR A 115 4.62 0.99 9.15
CA TYR A 115 5.49 2.06 8.66
C TYR A 115 4.77 3.40 8.81
N LEU A 116 5.51 4.45 9.12
CA LEU A 116 5.01 5.82 9.20
C LEU A 116 5.45 6.61 7.97
N GLY A 117 4.58 7.47 7.48
CA GLY A 117 4.86 8.41 6.41
C GLY A 117 4.11 9.72 6.60
N ALA A 118 4.42 10.69 5.75
CA ALA A 118 3.71 11.96 5.67
C ALA A 118 3.14 12.12 4.26
N LEU A 119 1.86 12.44 4.19
CA LEU A 119 1.16 12.86 2.99
C LEU A 119 1.25 14.37 2.89
N ARG A 120 1.57 14.86 1.70
CA ARG A 120 1.46 16.28 1.38
C ARG A 120 0.19 16.46 0.58
N ASP A 121 -0.66 17.37 1.05
CA ASP A 121 -1.87 17.76 0.35
C ASP A 121 -1.52 18.33 -1.03
N CYS A 122 -2.46 18.19 -1.97
CA CYS A 122 -2.26 18.67 -3.33
C CYS A 122 -2.14 20.21 -3.35
N ALA A 123 -1.04 20.74 -3.87
CA ALA A 123 -0.88 22.18 -4.01
C ALA A 123 -1.73 22.72 -5.17
N PRO A 124 -2.32 23.93 -5.06
CA PRO A 124 -2.91 24.60 -6.20
C PRO A 124 -1.80 24.98 -7.19
N SER A 125 -2.05 24.78 -8.48
CA SER A 125 -1.08 24.99 -9.56
C SER A 125 -0.49 26.40 -9.57
N GLY A 126 0.83 26.49 -9.41
CA GLY A 126 1.61 27.44 -10.21
C GLY A 126 1.85 26.79 -11.57
N GLU A 127 1.56 27.51 -12.64
CA GLU A 127 1.64 27.13 -14.06
C GLU A 127 2.63 25.99 -14.37
N LEU A 128 2.13 24.80 -14.78
CA LEU A 128 2.47 24.12 -16.05
C LEU A 128 2.09 22.63 -16.13
N GLU A 129 1.64 21.94 -15.06
CA GLU A 129 1.24 20.52 -15.18
C GLU A 129 -0.20 20.25 -14.70
N SER A 130 -1.10 20.08 -15.67
CA SER A 130 -2.48 19.65 -15.43
C SER A 130 -2.50 18.14 -15.21
N GLY A 131 -2.39 17.72 -13.94
CA GLY A 131 -2.47 16.31 -13.54
C GLY A 131 -2.56 16.13 -12.01
N PRO A 132 -3.07 14.96 -11.54
CA PRO A 132 -3.03 14.62 -10.12
C PRO A 132 -1.58 14.54 -9.63
N GLN A 133 -1.27 15.23 -8.53
CA GLN A 133 0.05 15.19 -7.92
C GLN A 133 0.27 13.80 -7.31
N LYS A 134 1.45 13.21 -7.56
CA LYS A 134 1.80 11.86 -7.12
C LYS A 134 3.01 11.86 -6.21
N SER A 135 2.93 11.13 -5.11
CA SER A 135 4.05 10.88 -4.18
C SER A 135 4.26 9.39 -4.06
N VAL A 136 5.51 8.92 -4.06
CA VAL A 136 5.84 7.49 -4.01
C VAL A 136 6.53 7.14 -2.69
N PHE A 137 5.95 6.20 -1.96
CA PHE A 137 6.54 5.55 -0.81
C PHE A 137 7.24 4.27 -1.27
N GLN A 138 8.50 4.09 -0.85
CA GLN A 138 9.27 2.88 -1.10
C GLN A 138 9.61 2.22 0.23
N PHE A 139 9.19 0.97 0.39
CA PHE A 139 9.48 0.12 1.53
C PHE A 139 10.51 -0.90 1.10
N GLU A 140 11.57 -1.02 1.89
CA GLU A 140 12.66 -1.98 1.69
C GLU A 140 13.07 -2.49 3.07
N SER A 141 13.15 -3.82 3.23
CA SER A 141 13.39 -4.44 4.53
C SER A 141 14.06 -5.81 4.39
N GLU A 142 15.10 -6.04 5.20
CA GLU A 142 15.68 -7.36 5.45
C GLU A 142 14.82 -8.19 6.41
N ASP A 143 13.97 -7.54 7.22
CA ASP A 143 12.91 -8.25 7.95
C ASP A 143 11.74 -8.55 7.00
N LEU A 144 11.77 -9.78 6.47
CA LEU A 144 10.83 -10.27 5.46
C LEU A 144 9.42 -10.49 6.02
N GLN A 145 9.22 -10.41 7.34
CA GLN A 145 7.90 -10.53 7.95
C GLN A 145 7.07 -9.24 7.81
N LEU A 146 7.69 -8.11 7.46
CA LEU A 146 6.99 -6.83 7.41
C LEU A 146 6.15 -6.63 6.13
N LEU A 147 6.55 -7.23 5.01
CA LEU A 147 5.82 -7.15 3.74
C LEU A 147 5.14 -8.49 3.41
N PRO A 148 4.00 -8.50 2.70
CA PRO A 148 3.35 -7.35 2.05
C PRO A 148 2.55 -6.44 3.00
N LEU A 149 2.33 -5.18 2.60
CA LEU A 149 1.42 -4.28 3.30
C LEU A 149 -0.02 -4.79 3.26
N ARG A 150 -0.74 -4.67 4.38
CA ARG A 150 -2.10 -5.23 4.57
C ARG A 150 -3.20 -4.19 4.66
N ASP A 151 -2.87 -2.97 5.02
CA ASP A 151 -3.83 -1.87 5.20
C ASP A 151 -3.08 -0.54 5.22
N LEU A 152 -3.81 0.58 5.19
CA LEU A 152 -3.27 1.90 5.47
C LEU A 152 -4.21 2.69 6.36
N ALA A 153 -3.68 3.64 7.14
CA ALA A 153 -4.48 4.55 7.95
C ALA A 153 -4.02 5.98 7.72
N VAL A 154 -4.95 6.89 7.49
CA VAL A 154 -4.66 8.32 7.38
C VAL A 154 -5.13 9.00 8.66
N PHE A 155 -4.31 9.93 9.16
CA PHE A 155 -4.68 10.75 10.31
C PHE A 155 -5.71 11.81 9.88
N GLY A 156 -6.91 11.73 10.45
CA GLY A 156 -7.96 12.73 10.27
C GLY A 156 -7.73 13.91 11.20
N ASN A 157 -7.89 15.14 10.68
CA ASN A 157 -7.92 16.34 11.51
C ASN A 157 -9.33 16.94 11.47
N ASN A 158 -9.75 17.63 12.53
CA ASN A 158 -11.14 18.08 12.78
C ASN A 158 -11.75 19.06 11.75
N LYS A 159 -11.18 19.20 10.56
CA LYS A 159 -11.81 19.86 9.42
C LYS A 159 -12.70 18.84 8.70
N GLU A 160 -13.75 19.31 8.03
CA GLU A 160 -14.45 18.49 7.03
C GLU A 160 -13.42 18.09 5.95
N ASP A 161 -12.73 16.95 6.17
CA ASP A 161 -11.73 16.36 5.31
C ASP A 161 -12.43 15.80 4.06
N THR A 162 -12.92 16.74 3.26
CA THR A 162 -13.53 16.57 1.93
C THR A 162 -12.45 16.41 0.85
N GLU A 163 -11.17 16.38 1.24
CA GLU A 163 -10.09 16.17 0.29
C GLU A 163 -10.13 14.75 -0.26
N GLU A 164 -10.16 14.68 -1.58
CA GLU A 164 -10.17 13.42 -2.29
C GLU A 164 -8.74 12.96 -2.54
N PHE A 165 -8.44 11.78 -2.01
CA PHE A 165 -7.17 11.12 -2.22
C PHE A 165 -7.36 9.64 -2.49
N GLY A 166 -6.34 9.03 -3.06
CA GLY A 166 -6.28 7.61 -3.37
C GLY A 166 -4.85 7.10 -3.35
N PHE A 167 -4.73 5.78 -3.49
CA PHE A 167 -3.44 5.09 -3.47
C PHE A 167 -3.38 4.03 -4.55
N THR A 168 -2.20 3.84 -5.13
CA THR A 168 -1.88 2.66 -5.93
C THR A 168 -0.89 1.79 -5.16
N ILE A 169 -1.33 0.61 -4.75
CA ILE A 169 -0.53 -0.39 -4.05
C ILE A 169 0.24 -1.20 -5.10
N GLY A 170 1.56 -1.08 -5.08
CA GLY A 170 2.46 -1.86 -5.92
C GLY A 170 2.64 -3.29 -5.42
N PRO A 171 3.22 -4.18 -6.25
CA PRO A 171 3.49 -5.54 -5.84
C PRO A 171 4.53 -5.59 -4.72
N ALA A 172 4.41 -6.59 -3.85
CA ALA A 172 5.44 -6.93 -2.87
C ALA A 172 6.41 -7.93 -3.49
N CYS A 173 7.69 -7.57 -3.57
CA CYS A 173 8.73 -8.35 -4.23
C CYS A 173 9.73 -8.90 -3.22
N PHE A 174 10.16 -10.14 -3.43
CA PHE A 174 11.10 -10.87 -2.60
C PHE A 174 12.27 -11.37 -3.47
N SER A 175 13.51 -11.12 -3.03
CA SER A 175 14.76 -11.47 -3.73
C SER A 175 15.76 -12.14 -2.79
#